data_AF-A0A7U6KRH3-F1
#
_entry.id   AF-A0A7U6KRH3-F1
#
_cell.length_a   1.000
_cell.length_b   1.000
_cell.length_c   1.000
_cell.angle_alpha   90.00
_cell.angle_beta   90.00
_cell.angle_gamma   90.00
#
_symmetry.space_group_name_H-M   'P 1'
#
loop_
_entity.id
_entity.type
_entity.pdbx_description
1 polymer ?
#
loop_
_entity_poly.entity_id
_entity_poly.type
_entity_poly.pdbx_seq_one_letter_code
_entity_poly.pdbx_strand_id
1 'polypeptide(L)'
;MRIFPIVGDVKSVLTDMLEIVGEDKQLEQHALLDWWSQINEWRKRHGLRYDTSTDNGIKPQSVVQALDKVTNSNAIITSDVGQHQMFAALYYTYNEPRQWLNSGGLGTMGVGLPYAMAAKLANPERDVVCITGEGSIQMNIQELSTCLQYDLPVKILNLNNAQLGMVKQWQDMLYEGRHAQSYMNSLARFCQIG
;
A
#
# COMPACT_ATOMS: atom_id res chain seq x y z
N MET A 1 -29.28 16.70 -9.96
CA MET A 1 -28.93 15.93 -8.75
C MET A 1 -28.55 16.92 -7.66
N ARG A 2 -29.26 16.98 -6.53
CA ARG A 2 -28.89 17.87 -5.40
C ARG A 2 -28.00 17.08 -4.44
N ILE A 3 -26.89 17.66 -4.03
CA ILE A 3 -25.95 17.08 -3.06
C ILE A 3 -26.26 17.72 -1.69
N PHE A 4 -26.42 16.92 -0.65
CA PHE A 4 -26.65 17.40 0.72
C PHE A 4 -25.39 17.16 1.55
N PRO A 5 -24.63 18.22 1.91
CA PRO A 5 -23.46 18.07 2.75
C PRO A 5 -23.90 17.85 4.21
N ILE A 6 -23.40 16.78 4.83
CA ILE A 6 -23.50 16.56 6.28
C ILE A 6 -22.12 16.82 6.84
N VAL A 7 -22.01 17.81 7.73
CA VAL A 7 -20.73 18.22 8.34
C VAL A 7 -20.70 17.72 9.77
N GLY A 8 -19.80 16.78 10.06
CA GLY A 8 -19.62 16.21 11.39
C GLY A 8 -18.58 15.10 11.40
N ASP A 9 -18.25 14.62 12.61
CA ASP A 9 -17.46 13.40 12.77
C ASP A 9 -18.19 12.20 12.16
N VAL A 10 -17.47 11.41 11.35
CA VAL A 10 -18.07 10.32 10.57
C VAL A 10 -18.71 9.25 11.45
N LYS A 11 -18.12 8.96 12.62
CA LYS A 11 -18.65 7.94 13.52
C LYS A 11 -19.97 8.38 14.15
N SER A 12 -20.01 9.61 14.62
CA SER A 12 -21.20 10.21 15.23
C SER A 12 -22.33 10.30 14.21
N VAL A 13 -22.06 10.87 13.03
CA VAL A 13 -23.04 10.99 11.93
C VAL A 13 -23.56 9.63 11.49
N LEU A 14 -22.69 8.63 11.33
CA LEU A 14 -23.12 7.29 10.91
C LEU A 14 -24.01 6.62 11.95
N THR A 15 -23.76 6.85 13.24
CA THR A 15 -24.58 6.31 14.34
C THR A 15 -26.00 6.87 14.23
N ASP A 16 -26.14 8.20 14.13
CA ASP A 16 -27.44 8.88 13.98
C ASP A 16 -28.17 8.42 12.71
N MET A 17 -27.44 8.27 11.59
CA MET A 17 -28.03 7.79 10.33
C MET A 17 -28.56 6.36 10.43
N LEU A 18 -27.85 5.46 11.14
CA LEU A 18 -28.31 4.09 11.35
C LEU A 18 -29.57 4.04 12.22
N GLU A 19 -29.66 4.88 13.25
CA GLU A 19 -30.88 5.02 14.06
C GLU A 19 -32.08 5.47 13.22
N ILE A 20 -31.88 6.44 12.32
CA ILE A 20 -32.94 6.92 11.40
C ILE A 20 -33.34 5.84 10.38
N VAL A 21 -32.37 5.06 9.88
CA VAL A 21 -32.65 3.99 8.91
C VAL A 21 -33.47 2.87 9.55
N GLY A 22 -33.22 2.54 10.82
CA GLY A 22 -33.89 1.45 11.55
C GLY A 22 -33.65 0.07 10.94
N GLU A 23 -34.23 -0.98 11.54
CA GLU A 23 -34.15 -2.36 11.03
C GLU A 23 -35.24 -2.68 9.98
N ASP A 24 -36.31 -1.89 9.95
CA ASP A 24 -37.59 -2.28 9.37
C ASP A 24 -37.90 -1.57 8.04
N LYS A 25 -36.99 -1.70 7.07
CA LYS A 25 -37.24 -1.25 5.70
C LYS A 25 -37.62 -2.44 4.83
N GLN A 26 -38.77 -2.35 4.16
CA GLN A 26 -39.05 -3.18 2.98
C GLN A 26 -38.07 -2.79 1.88
N LEU A 27 -36.91 -3.44 1.89
CA LEU A 27 -35.93 -3.33 0.83
C LEU A 27 -36.50 -4.03 -0.41
N GLU A 28 -36.37 -3.37 -1.56
CA GLU A 28 -36.72 -3.98 -2.83
C GLU A 28 -35.67 -5.04 -3.19
N GLN A 29 -35.95 -6.29 -2.81
CA GLN A 29 -35.01 -7.41 -2.94
C GLN A 29 -34.56 -7.62 -4.38
N HIS A 30 -35.44 -7.38 -5.36
CA HIS A 30 -35.09 -7.51 -6.78
C HIS A 30 -34.04 -6.48 -7.20
N ALA A 31 -34.23 -5.20 -6.85
CA ALA A 31 -33.25 -4.15 -7.13
C ALA A 31 -31.89 -4.41 -6.46
N LEU A 32 -31.88 -4.94 -5.23
CA LEU A 32 -30.64 -5.35 -4.56
C LEU A 32 -29.94 -6.49 -5.29
N LEU A 33 -30.68 -7.50 -5.74
CA LEU A 33 -30.12 -8.62 -6.49
C LEU A 33 -29.51 -8.16 -7.82
N ASP A 34 -30.20 -7.30 -8.55
CA ASP A 34 -29.70 -6.72 -9.81
C ASP A 34 -28.42 -5.90 -9.57
N TRP A 35 -28.42 -5.08 -8.50
CA TRP A 35 -27.25 -4.29 -8.12
C TRP A 35 -26.05 -5.16 -7.77
N TRP A 36 -26.24 -6.20 -6.96
CA TRP A 36 -25.18 -7.15 -6.61
C TRP A 36 -24.70 -7.95 -7.82
N SER A 37 -25.60 -8.32 -8.74
CA SER A 37 -25.26 -8.97 -10.00
C SER A 37 -24.30 -8.10 -10.83
N GLN A 38 -24.63 -6.81 -10.97
CA GLN A 38 -23.80 -5.84 -11.68
C GLN A 38 -22.41 -5.66 -11.04
N ILE A 39 -22.34 -5.52 -9.70
CA ILE A 39 -21.07 -5.42 -8.98
C ILE A 39 -20.21 -6.66 -9.21
N ASN A 40 -20.80 -7.85 -9.12
CA ASN A 40 -20.08 -9.11 -9.30
C ASN A 40 -19.60 -9.30 -10.74
N GLU A 41 -20.34 -8.79 -11.72
CA GLU A 41 -19.88 -8.73 -13.10
C GLU A 41 -18.65 -7.83 -13.25
N TRP A 42 -18.65 -6.62 -12.67
CA TRP A 42 -17.49 -5.72 -12.71
C TRP A 42 -16.26 -6.31 -12.02
N ARG A 43 -16.43 -6.96 -10.86
CA ARG A 43 -15.34 -7.65 -10.15
C ARG A 43 -14.67 -8.72 -11.03
N LYS A 44 -15.44 -9.45 -11.84
CA LYS A 44 -14.89 -10.44 -12.78
C LYS A 44 -14.04 -9.79 -13.86
N ARG A 45 -14.47 -8.64 -14.40
CA ARG A 45 -13.81 -7.96 -15.53
C ARG A 45 -12.60 -7.11 -15.13
N HIS A 46 -12.69 -6.38 -14.02
CA HIS A 46 -11.70 -5.37 -13.59
C HIS A 46 -10.83 -5.81 -12.41
N GLY A 47 -10.60 -7.12 -12.27
CA GLY A 47 -9.72 -7.63 -11.21
C GLY A 47 -8.27 -7.18 -11.37
N LEU A 48 -7.50 -7.28 -10.27
CA LEU A 48 -6.06 -6.99 -10.18
C LEU A 48 -5.21 -8.03 -10.93
N ARG A 49 -5.47 -8.20 -12.22
CA ARG A 49 -4.80 -9.15 -13.09
C ARG A 49 -3.45 -8.58 -13.52
N TYR A 50 -2.43 -9.41 -13.48
CA TYR A 50 -1.11 -9.12 -14.01
C TYR A 50 -0.52 -10.40 -14.63
N ASP A 51 0.48 -10.23 -15.49
CA ASP A 51 1.22 -11.37 -16.06
C ASP A 51 2.01 -12.09 -14.96
N THR A 52 1.71 -13.38 -14.76
CA THR A 52 2.30 -14.23 -13.72
C THR A 52 3.49 -15.05 -14.22
N SER A 53 3.92 -14.88 -15.48
CA SER A 53 5.13 -15.52 -15.99
C SER A 53 6.35 -15.11 -15.17
N THR A 54 7.30 -16.03 -15.00
CA THR A 54 8.55 -15.78 -14.28
C THR A 54 9.74 -15.55 -15.21
N ASP A 55 9.50 -15.53 -16.52
CA ASP A 55 10.54 -15.51 -17.55
C ASP A 55 11.43 -14.26 -17.50
N ASN A 56 10.88 -13.14 -16.98
CA ASN A 56 11.58 -11.86 -16.87
C ASN A 56 11.78 -11.41 -15.41
N GLY A 57 11.95 -12.38 -14.50
CA GLY A 57 12.18 -12.13 -13.07
C GLY A 57 10.89 -12.11 -12.24
N ILE A 58 11.04 -11.80 -10.95
CA ILE A 58 9.94 -11.85 -9.99
C ILE A 58 9.03 -10.63 -10.17
N LYS A 59 7.72 -10.88 -10.29
CA LYS A 59 6.72 -9.82 -10.42
C LYS A 59 6.49 -9.16 -9.06
N PRO A 60 6.57 -7.82 -8.93
CA PRO A 60 6.45 -7.15 -7.62
C PRO A 60 5.10 -7.41 -6.94
N GLN A 61 4.03 -7.57 -7.72
CA GLN A 61 2.70 -7.95 -7.22
C GLN A 61 2.75 -9.29 -6.48
N SER A 62 3.43 -10.29 -7.05
CA SER A 62 3.55 -11.62 -6.46
C SER A 62 4.33 -11.61 -5.14
N VAL A 63 5.30 -10.69 -4.99
CA VAL A 63 6.06 -10.51 -3.75
C VAL A 63 5.15 -9.99 -2.63
N VAL A 64 4.31 -9.00 -2.92
CA VAL A 64 3.35 -8.46 -1.95
C VAL A 64 2.30 -9.50 -1.58
N GLN A 65 1.81 -10.29 -2.54
CA GLN A 65 0.88 -11.40 -2.25
C GLN A 65 1.53 -12.51 -1.41
N ALA A 66 2.81 -12.80 -1.65
CA ALA A 66 3.55 -13.73 -0.81
C ALA A 66 3.69 -13.18 0.62
N LEU A 67 3.95 -11.88 0.77
CA LEU A 67 3.98 -11.22 2.07
C LEU A 67 2.62 -11.34 2.79
N ASP A 68 1.52 -11.01 2.11
CA ASP A 68 0.15 -11.11 2.64
C ASP A 68 -0.15 -12.53 3.15
N LYS A 69 0.27 -13.54 2.37
CA LYS A 69 0.10 -14.95 2.75
C LYS A 69 0.90 -15.33 3.99
N VAL A 70 2.17 -14.92 4.10
CA VAL A 70 3.01 -15.32 5.25
C VAL A 70 2.66 -14.57 6.52
N THR A 71 2.13 -13.34 6.41
CA THR A 71 1.66 -12.56 7.57
C THR A 71 0.20 -12.85 7.94
N ASN A 72 -0.50 -13.66 7.15
CA ASN A 72 -1.95 -13.88 7.24
C ASN A 72 -2.72 -12.56 7.31
N SER A 73 -2.30 -11.55 6.52
CA SER A 73 -2.93 -10.22 6.47
C SER A 73 -2.94 -9.46 7.81
N ASN A 74 -2.12 -9.88 8.79
CA ASN A 74 -2.13 -9.34 10.15
C ASN A 74 -1.03 -8.31 10.43
N ALA A 75 0.01 -8.25 9.59
CA ALA A 75 1.10 -7.30 9.77
C ALA A 75 0.65 -5.84 9.56
N ILE A 76 1.31 -4.92 10.26
CA ILE A 76 1.26 -3.49 9.94
C ILE A 76 2.22 -3.25 8.79
N ILE A 77 1.69 -2.73 7.70
CA ILE A 77 2.45 -2.39 6.49
C ILE A 77 2.66 -0.89 6.47
N THR A 78 3.93 -0.50 6.40
CA THR A 78 4.30 0.86 6.02
C THR A 78 4.82 0.87 4.60
N SER A 79 4.66 2.00 3.92
CA SER A 79 5.24 2.13 2.59
C SER A 79 5.85 3.50 2.37
N ASP A 80 6.93 3.47 1.60
CA ASP A 80 7.44 4.65 0.91
C ASP A 80 6.55 5.03 -0.27
N VAL A 81 7.04 5.91 -1.14
CA VAL A 81 6.26 6.45 -2.26
C VAL A 81 6.86 6.00 -3.59
N GLY A 82 5.99 5.49 -4.47
CA GLY A 82 6.36 4.95 -5.79
C GLY A 82 5.42 3.85 -6.27
N GLN A 83 5.86 3.05 -7.25
CA GLN A 83 5.07 1.90 -7.72
C GLN A 83 4.88 0.84 -6.64
N HIS A 84 5.90 0.63 -5.79
CA HIS A 84 5.83 -0.30 -4.66
C HIS A 84 4.67 0.04 -3.69
N GLN A 85 4.40 1.33 -3.48
CA GLN A 85 3.27 1.81 -2.68
C GLN A 85 1.93 1.37 -3.27
N MET A 86 1.78 1.45 -4.59
CA MET A 86 0.56 1.00 -5.28
C MET A 86 0.43 -0.51 -5.20
N PHE A 87 1.53 -1.26 -5.32
CA PHE A 87 1.49 -2.71 -5.16
C PHE A 87 1.09 -3.12 -3.74
N ALA A 88 1.64 -2.47 -2.72
CA ALA A 88 1.26 -2.68 -1.33
C ALA A 88 -0.23 -2.39 -1.09
N ALA A 89 -0.74 -1.27 -1.62
CA ALA A 89 -2.14 -0.90 -1.46
C ALA A 89 -3.12 -1.84 -2.17
N LEU A 90 -2.73 -2.37 -3.34
CA LEU A 90 -3.60 -3.20 -4.17
C LEU A 90 -3.53 -4.70 -3.83
N TYR A 91 -2.35 -5.21 -3.47
CA TYR A 91 -2.10 -6.66 -3.40
C TYR A 91 -1.89 -7.23 -1.98
N TYR A 92 -1.86 -6.39 -0.94
CA TYR A 92 -1.91 -6.83 0.45
C TYR A 92 -3.33 -6.68 0.98
N THR A 93 -3.81 -7.66 1.75
CA THR A 93 -5.16 -7.61 2.35
C THR A 93 -5.08 -7.00 3.74
N TYR A 94 -5.96 -6.05 4.05
CA TYR A 94 -5.99 -5.34 5.34
C TYR A 94 -7.26 -5.72 6.10
N ASN A 95 -7.12 -6.59 7.10
CA ASN A 95 -8.24 -7.11 7.89
C ASN A 95 -8.64 -6.20 9.06
N GLU A 96 -7.72 -5.34 9.52
CA GLU A 96 -7.88 -4.51 10.71
C GLU A 96 -7.61 -3.03 10.41
N PRO A 97 -8.27 -2.10 11.14
CA PRO A 97 -7.96 -0.69 11.02
C PRO A 97 -6.51 -0.40 11.43
N ARG A 98 -5.92 0.64 10.82
CA ARG A 98 -4.56 1.11 11.11
C ARG A 98 -3.43 0.13 10.77
N GLN A 99 -3.66 -0.80 9.85
CA GLN A 99 -2.61 -1.66 9.29
C GLN A 99 -1.84 -1.04 8.12
N TRP A 100 -2.38 -0.04 7.44
CA TRP A 100 -1.75 0.59 6.27
C TRP A 100 -1.30 2.01 6.60
N LEU A 101 0.01 2.26 6.58
CA LEU A 101 0.61 3.55 6.89
C LEU A 101 1.47 4.05 5.72
N ASN A 102 1.08 5.16 5.09
CA ASN A 102 1.80 5.73 3.96
C ASN A 102 1.71 7.26 3.93
N SER A 103 2.61 7.93 3.19
CA SER A 103 2.43 9.34 2.84
C SER A 103 1.53 9.46 1.61
N GLY A 104 0.23 9.67 1.85
CA GLY A 104 -0.78 9.79 0.79
C GLY A 104 -0.85 11.18 0.18
N GLY A 105 -1.17 12.19 1.00
CA GLY A 105 -1.44 13.55 0.52
C GLY A 105 -0.20 14.26 -0.06
N LEU A 106 0.93 14.22 0.63
CA LEU A 106 2.17 14.87 0.18
C LEU A 106 3.03 14.00 -0.73
N GLY A 107 2.97 12.67 -0.58
CA GLY A 107 3.78 11.76 -1.39
C GLY A 107 5.28 11.82 -1.08
N THR A 108 5.64 11.88 0.20
CA THR A 108 7.04 11.99 0.66
C THR A 108 7.80 10.66 0.56
N MET A 109 8.84 10.59 -0.26
CA MET A 109 9.79 9.45 -0.28
C MET A 109 10.66 9.44 0.98
N GLY A 110 10.96 8.26 1.52
CA GLY A 110 11.83 8.06 2.70
C GLY A 110 11.10 7.90 4.03
N VAL A 111 9.77 8.06 4.05
CA VAL A 111 8.96 7.96 5.28
C VAL A 111 8.70 6.52 5.72
N GLY A 112 8.85 5.55 4.83
CA GLY A 112 8.45 4.15 5.06
C GLY A 112 9.15 3.54 6.28
N LEU A 113 10.48 3.68 6.35
CA LEU A 113 11.27 3.13 7.45
C LEU A 113 11.00 3.85 8.79
N PRO A 114 11.03 5.21 8.88
CA PRO A 114 10.62 5.92 10.09
C PRO A 114 9.21 5.57 10.58
N TYR A 115 8.23 5.43 9.67
CA TYR A 115 6.88 5.00 10.05
C TYR A 115 6.87 3.58 10.61
N ALA A 116 7.67 2.68 10.05
CA ALA A 116 7.76 1.31 10.54
C ALA A 116 8.39 1.25 11.94
N MET A 117 9.40 2.06 12.20
CA MET A 117 10.00 2.20 13.54
C MET A 117 8.96 2.66 14.56
N ALA A 118 8.21 3.71 14.25
CA ALA A 118 7.16 4.23 15.12
C ALA A 118 6.04 3.19 15.36
N ALA A 119 5.61 2.51 14.30
CA ALA A 119 4.59 1.47 14.38
C ALA A 119 5.05 0.28 15.23
N LYS A 120 6.33 -0.12 15.10
CA LYS A 120 6.91 -1.23 15.87
C LYS A 120 7.07 -0.87 17.34
N LEU A 121 7.48 0.37 17.64
CA LEU A 121 7.53 0.88 19.01
C LEU A 121 6.15 0.93 19.66
N ALA A 122 5.12 1.33 18.91
CA ALA A 122 3.74 1.38 19.40
C ALA A 122 3.08 -0.02 19.49
N ASN A 123 3.57 -1.00 18.74
CA ASN A 123 3.02 -2.37 18.69
C ASN A 123 4.14 -3.42 18.74
N PRO A 124 4.81 -3.62 19.91
CA PRO A 124 5.99 -4.47 20.02
C PRO A 124 5.76 -5.92 19.58
N GLU A 125 4.56 -6.46 19.78
CA GLU A 125 4.24 -7.86 19.43
C GLU A 125 3.80 -8.06 17.97
N ARG A 126 3.43 -6.99 17.26
CA ARG A 126 2.98 -7.13 15.86
C ARG A 126 4.16 -7.17 14.90
N ASP A 127 3.99 -7.91 13.82
CA ASP A 127 4.87 -7.77 12.67
C ASP A 127 4.65 -6.43 11.99
N VAL A 128 5.76 -5.75 11.71
CA VAL A 128 5.78 -4.47 11.00
C VAL A 128 6.73 -4.60 9.82
N VAL A 129 6.19 -4.36 8.63
CA VAL A 129 6.89 -4.54 7.37
C VAL A 129 6.88 -3.23 6.60
N CYS A 130 8.06 -2.71 6.28
CA CYS A 130 8.25 -1.58 5.39
C CYS A 130 8.41 -2.08 3.96
N ILE A 131 7.41 -1.80 3.10
CA ILE A 131 7.49 -2.07 1.67
C ILE A 131 8.01 -0.80 0.97
N THR A 132 9.23 -0.87 0.46
CA THR A 132 9.96 0.27 -0.09
C THR A 132 10.50 -0.03 -1.48
N GLY A 133 11.01 1.01 -2.14
CA GLY A 133 11.84 0.92 -3.34
C GLY A 133 13.22 1.48 -3.04
N GLU A 134 14.18 1.07 -3.85
CA GLU A 134 15.60 1.39 -3.74
C GLU A 134 15.90 2.88 -3.69
N GLY A 135 15.15 3.71 -4.43
CA GLY A 135 15.33 5.16 -4.39
C GLY A 135 14.76 5.79 -3.12
N SER A 136 13.67 5.23 -2.58
CA SER A 136 13.03 5.76 -1.38
C SER A 136 13.77 5.36 -0.12
N ILE A 137 14.20 4.10 0.00
CA ILE A 137 14.93 3.64 1.19
C ILE A 137 16.24 4.42 1.38
N GLN A 138 16.91 4.81 0.31
CA GLN A 138 18.13 5.62 0.36
C GLN A 138 17.93 6.99 1.01
N MET A 139 16.72 7.55 1.01
CA MET A 139 16.45 8.85 1.61
C MET A 139 16.71 8.85 3.12
N ASN A 140 16.41 7.74 3.80
CA ASN A 140 16.53 7.60 5.25
C ASN A 140 17.19 6.28 5.69
N ILE A 141 18.11 5.74 4.89
CA ILE A 141 18.75 4.45 5.16
C ILE A 141 19.61 4.48 6.44
N GLN A 142 20.08 5.65 6.87
CA GLN A 142 20.82 5.84 8.11
C GLN A 142 20.03 5.38 9.35
N GLU A 143 18.69 5.36 9.27
CA GLU A 143 17.83 4.91 10.38
C GLU A 143 17.94 3.40 10.67
N LEU A 144 18.61 2.63 9.82
CA LEU A 144 19.02 1.26 10.17
C LEU A 144 19.89 1.24 11.44
N SER A 145 20.76 2.25 11.63
CA SER A 145 21.55 2.41 12.85
C SER A 145 20.66 2.65 14.06
N THR A 146 19.60 3.44 13.91
CA THR A 146 18.62 3.70 14.97
C THR A 146 17.83 2.43 15.29
N CYS A 147 17.42 1.67 14.28
CA CYS A 147 16.74 0.39 14.49
C CYS A 147 17.59 -0.58 15.32
N LEU A 148 18.90 -0.66 15.03
CA LEU A 148 19.83 -1.47 15.80
C LEU A 148 20.01 -0.94 17.23
N GLN A 149 20.17 0.37 17.40
CA GLN A 149 20.38 0.98 18.72
C GLN A 149 19.21 0.74 19.69
N TYR A 150 17.98 0.67 19.17
CA TYR A 150 16.76 0.51 19.98
C TYR A 150 16.12 -0.87 19.87
N ASP A 151 16.83 -1.86 19.30
CA ASP A 151 16.33 -3.22 19.09
C ASP A 151 14.92 -3.24 18.47
N LEU A 152 14.74 -2.52 17.36
CA LEU A 152 13.47 -2.43 16.63
C LEU A 152 13.48 -3.43 15.46
N PRO A 153 12.88 -4.64 15.59
CA PRO A 153 12.92 -5.66 14.56
C PRO A 153 11.85 -5.40 13.48
N VAL A 154 12.02 -4.29 12.78
CA VAL A 154 11.28 -3.93 11.56
C VAL A 154 11.76 -4.81 10.41
N LYS A 155 10.83 -5.29 9.59
CA LYS A 155 11.12 -6.07 8.39
C LYS A 155 11.11 -5.14 7.19
N ILE A 156 12.15 -5.14 6.37
CA ILE A 156 12.25 -4.27 5.20
C ILE A 156 12.13 -5.13 3.94
N LEU A 157 11.09 -4.88 3.14
CA LEU A 157 10.87 -5.49 1.84
C LEU A 157 11.15 -4.46 0.75
N ASN A 158 12.35 -4.51 0.18
CA ASN A 158 12.77 -3.61 -0.88
C ASN A 158 12.47 -4.20 -2.26
N LEU A 159 11.50 -3.64 -2.98
CA LEU A 159 11.16 -4.01 -4.35
C LEU A 159 12.09 -3.31 -5.34
N ASN A 160 13.32 -3.82 -5.43
CA ASN A 160 14.40 -3.21 -6.22
C ASN A 160 14.22 -3.43 -7.73
N ASN A 161 13.92 -2.38 -8.49
CA ASN A 161 13.86 -2.41 -9.96
C ASN A 161 14.95 -1.54 -10.65
N ALA A 162 15.94 -1.09 -9.87
CA ALA A 162 17.03 -0.19 -10.22
C ALA A 162 16.63 1.17 -10.84
N GLN A 163 15.40 1.64 -10.60
CA GLN A 163 14.79 2.81 -11.21
C GLN A 163 13.89 3.56 -10.22
N LEU A 164 13.67 4.85 -10.48
CA LEU A 164 12.52 5.57 -9.93
C LEU A 164 11.26 5.17 -10.69
N GLY A 165 10.79 3.94 -10.46
CA GLY A 165 9.82 3.25 -11.32
C GLY A 165 8.54 4.04 -11.65
N MET A 166 7.99 4.80 -10.69
CA MET A 166 6.82 5.65 -10.94
C MET A 166 7.16 6.79 -11.91
N VAL A 167 8.26 7.49 -11.69
CA VAL A 167 8.71 8.59 -12.57
C VAL A 167 8.98 8.06 -13.98
N LYS A 168 9.68 6.92 -14.06
CA LYS A 168 9.95 6.27 -15.35
C LYS A 168 8.67 5.88 -16.08
N GLN A 169 7.68 5.31 -15.39
CA GLN A 169 6.40 4.95 -16.00
C GLN A 169 5.72 6.17 -16.65
N TRP A 170 5.70 7.31 -15.97
CA TRP A 170 5.15 8.54 -16.54
C TRP A 170 6.00 9.05 -17.72
N GLN A 171 7.32 8.90 -17.67
CA GLN A 171 8.22 9.22 -18.79
C GLN A 171 7.98 8.33 -20.01
N ASP A 172 7.73 7.03 -19.82
CA ASP A 172 7.36 6.11 -20.89
C ASP A 172 6.03 6.50 -21.53
N MET A 173 5.02 6.82 -20.72
CA MET A 173 3.66 7.09 -21.19
C MET A 173 3.49 8.47 -21.83
N LEU A 174 4.14 9.51 -21.29
CA LEU A 174 3.89 10.89 -21.67
C LEU A 174 5.05 11.58 -22.38
N TYR A 175 6.25 11.01 -22.35
CA TYR A 175 7.47 11.65 -22.85
C TYR A 175 8.26 10.77 -23.81
N GLU A 176 7.57 9.87 -24.51
CA GLU A 176 8.14 9.00 -25.57
C GLU A 176 9.34 8.17 -25.08
N GLY A 177 9.34 7.78 -23.80
CA GLY A 177 10.43 6.98 -23.22
C GLY A 177 11.71 7.78 -22.93
N ARG A 178 11.67 9.12 -22.93
CA ARG A 178 12.84 9.93 -22.54
C ARG A 178 13.04 9.90 -21.03
N HIS A 179 13.95 9.04 -20.57
CA HIS A 179 14.27 8.88 -19.16
C HIS A 179 15.28 9.93 -18.68
N ALA A 180 14.77 11.02 -18.09
CA ALA A 180 15.60 12.06 -17.49
C ALA A 180 15.81 11.76 -15.99
N GLN A 181 17.02 11.28 -15.64
CA GLN A 181 17.48 11.07 -14.25
C GLN A 181 16.56 10.19 -13.38
N SER A 182 15.92 9.20 -13.98
CA SER A 182 15.03 8.23 -13.31
C SER A 182 15.64 6.83 -13.17
N TYR A 183 16.92 6.68 -13.48
CA TYR A 183 17.70 5.44 -13.34
C TYR A 183 18.64 5.53 -12.13
N MET A 184 19.01 4.39 -11.54
CA MET A 184 19.96 4.33 -10.43
C MET A 184 21.10 3.36 -10.73
N ASN A 185 22.23 3.90 -11.22
CA ASN A 185 23.41 3.10 -11.56
C ASN A 185 24.37 2.88 -10.38
N SER A 186 24.23 3.65 -9.30
CA SER A 186 25.11 3.63 -8.13
C SER A 186 24.40 3.12 -6.88
N LEU A 187 23.65 2.03 -7.02
CA LEU A 187 22.96 1.42 -5.89
C LEU A 187 23.94 0.71 -4.96
N ALA A 188 23.78 0.95 -3.66
CA ALA A 188 24.49 0.21 -2.66
C ALA A 188 24.05 -1.27 -2.64
N ARG A 189 24.95 -2.17 -2.25
CA ARG A 189 24.60 -3.57 -2.01
C ARG A 189 23.83 -3.66 -0.70
N PHE A 190 22.51 -3.56 -0.76
CA PHE A 190 21.65 -3.49 0.43
C PHE A 190 21.89 -4.61 1.45
N CYS A 191 22.27 -5.82 1.01
CA CYS A 191 22.60 -6.94 1.91
C CYS A 191 23.93 -6.80 2.66
N GLN A 192 24.77 -5.83 2.30
CA GLN A 192 26.04 -5.51 2.97
C GLN A 192 25.91 -4.26 3.85
N ILE A 193 24.71 -3.69 3.96
CA ILE A 193 24.40 -2.51 4.76
C ILE A 193 23.60 -3.00 5.98
N GLY A 194 24.27 -3.09 7.14
CA GLY A 194 23.70 -3.65 8.37
C GLY A 194 24.62 -4.69 8.98
#